data_AF-A0A936GLP7-F1
#
_entry.id   AF-A0A936GLP7-F1
#
_cell.length_a   1.000
_cell.length_b   1.000
_cell.length_c   1.000
_cell.angle_alpha   90.00
_cell.angle_beta   90.00
_cell.angle_gamma   90.00
#
_symmetry.space_group_name_H-M   'P 1'
#
loop_
_entity.id
_entity.type
_entity.pdbx_description
1 polymer ?
#
loop_
_entity_poly.entity_id
_entity_poly.type
_entity_poly.pdbx_seq_one_letter_code
_entity_poly.pdbx_strand_id
1 'polypeptide(L)'
;MNKMSTLTVFIVLMEILFAGNASAVVPTVEDKGVAAITTCPTSPTGALIPATAYHSDKIVFTILGTLQAALAADQGALSKLLQNTEMDIKVRDNPRQVADIKSKVLSFLGAAVNPNNAGLIKIISVEYAAVVCPKSP
;
A
#
# COMPACT_ATOMS: atom_id res chain seq x y z
N MET A 1 -16.26 -67.37 44.41
CA MET A 1 -15.86 -67.45 42.98
C MET A 1 -16.39 -66.19 42.31
N ASN A 2 -15.51 -65.22 42.05
CA ASN A 2 -15.02 -64.86 40.70
C ASN A 2 -16.13 -64.20 39.86
N LYS A 3 -15.98 -63.07 39.18
CA LYS A 3 -14.85 -62.20 38.82
C LYS A 3 -15.47 -61.04 38.02
N MET A 4 -14.84 -59.86 38.05
CA MET A 4 -14.74 -58.89 36.93
C MET A 4 -16.05 -58.24 36.44
N SER A 5 -16.07 -57.08 35.78
CA SER A 5 -15.17 -55.95 35.51
C SER A 5 -15.90 -55.19 34.40
N THR A 6 -16.19 -53.89 34.56
CA THR A 6 -16.35 -52.93 33.44
C THR A 6 -16.49 -51.52 34.04
N LEU A 7 -15.51 -50.63 33.92
CA LEU A 7 -15.10 -49.82 32.74
C LEU A 7 -15.83 -48.44 32.76
N THR A 8 -15.31 -47.41 33.43
CA THR A 8 -14.54 -46.25 32.90
C THR A 8 -15.40 -45.11 32.30
N VAL A 9 -14.92 -43.86 32.51
CA VAL A 9 -15.21 -42.59 31.80
C VAL A 9 -16.47 -41.87 32.34
N PHE A 10 -16.43 -40.63 32.88
CA PHE A 10 -16.01 -39.38 32.23
C PHE A 10 -15.36 -38.39 33.23
N ILE A 11 -14.11 -38.01 32.93
CA ILE A 11 -13.47 -36.82 33.48
C ILE A 11 -14.01 -35.64 32.66
N VAL A 12 -14.74 -34.72 33.31
CA VAL A 12 -15.15 -33.45 32.71
C VAL A 12 -13.93 -32.53 32.72
N LEU A 13 -13.13 -32.60 31.65
CA LEU A 13 -12.09 -31.62 31.35
C LEU A 13 -12.78 -30.47 30.60
N MET A 14 -13.18 -29.44 31.33
CA MET A 14 -13.71 -28.21 30.75
C MET A 14 -12.53 -27.35 30.30
N GLU A 15 -12.08 -27.57 29.06
CA GLU A 15 -11.10 -26.72 28.42
C GLU A 15 -11.69 -25.33 28.22
N ILE A 16 -11.13 -24.35 28.93
CA ILE A 16 -11.35 -22.93 28.66
C ILE A 16 -10.65 -22.64 27.33
N LEU A 17 -11.42 -22.72 26.25
CA LEU A 17 -11.05 -22.19 24.94
C LEU A 17 -10.84 -20.68 25.12
N PHE A 18 -9.59 -20.27 25.26
CA PHE A 18 -9.19 -18.89 25.06
C PHE A 18 -9.48 -18.54 23.60
N ALA A 19 -10.65 -17.95 23.36
CA ALA A 19 -10.91 -17.19 22.15
C ALA A 19 -9.95 -15.99 22.17
N GLY A 20 -8.75 -16.19 21.65
CA GLY A 20 -7.85 -15.10 21.33
C GLY A 20 -8.57 -14.22 20.32
N ASN A 21 -9.02 -13.05 20.76
CA ASN A 21 -9.51 -12.03 19.86
C ASN A 21 -8.36 -11.71 18.91
N ALA A 22 -8.44 -12.19 17.68
CA ALA A 22 -7.59 -11.73 16.59
C ALA A 22 -7.99 -10.27 16.34
N SER A 23 -7.41 -9.36 17.11
CA SER A 23 -7.38 -7.95 16.76
C SER A 23 -6.50 -7.87 15.52
N ALA A 24 -7.14 -7.87 14.35
CA ALA A 24 -6.48 -7.54 13.11
C ALA A 24 -6.01 -6.09 13.25
N VAL A 25 -4.77 -5.91 13.72
CA VAL A 25 -4.11 -4.62 13.76
C VAL A 25 -4.12 -4.10 12.32
N VAL A 26 -4.92 -3.07 12.07
CA VAL A 26 -4.98 -2.40 10.77
C VAL A 26 -3.55 -2.00 10.43
N PRO A 27 -3.01 -2.43 9.27
CA PRO A 27 -1.65 -2.08 8.90
C PRO A 27 -1.47 -0.57 8.84
N THR A 28 -0.24 -0.10 9.11
CA THR A 28 0.10 1.32 9.00
C THR A 28 -0.23 1.85 7.60
N VAL A 29 -0.66 3.10 7.50
CA VAL A 29 -1.01 3.74 6.22
C VAL A 29 0.24 4.26 5.51
N GLU A 30 0.36 4.02 4.21
CA GLU A 30 1.35 4.67 3.34
C GLU A 30 0.68 5.78 2.53
N ASP A 31 1.13 7.02 2.75
CA ASP A 31 0.53 8.24 2.22
C ASP A 31 1.44 8.99 1.23
N LYS A 32 2.68 8.54 1.04
CA LYS A 32 3.66 9.16 0.14
C LYS A 32 3.68 8.51 -1.23
N GLY A 33 3.39 9.29 -2.27
CA GLY A 33 3.55 8.90 -3.65
C GLY A 33 5.01 9.04 -4.09
N VAL A 34 5.70 7.92 -4.15
CA VAL A 34 7.07 7.82 -4.70
C VAL A 34 6.98 7.19 -6.07
N ALA A 35 7.75 7.68 -7.05
CA ALA A 35 7.77 7.08 -8.40
C ALA A 35 8.11 5.58 -8.35
N ALA A 36 7.37 4.79 -9.14
CA ALA A 36 7.59 3.37 -9.25
C ALA A 36 8.95 3.04 -9.90
N ILE A 37 9.56 1.93 -9.47
CA ILE A 37 10.72 1.35 -10.14
C ILE A 37 10.20 0.55 -11.34
N THR A 38 10.63 0.92 -12.54
CA THR A 38 10.22 0.25 -13.80
C THR A 38 11.28 -0.70 -14.34
N THR A 39 12.49 -0.67 -13.79
CA THR A 39 13.63 -1.49 -14.21
C THR A 39 14.35 -2.05 -12.99
N CYS A 40 14.84 -3.28 -13.08
CA CYS A 40 15.61 -3.86 -11.98
C CYS A 40 16.86 -3.04 -11.70
N PRO A 41 17.12 -2.68 -10.43
CA PRO A 41 18.35 -1.97 -10.09
C PRO A 41 19.54 -2.85 -10.42
N THR A 42 20.60 -2.23 -10.91
CA THR A 42 21.89 -2.87 -11.15
C THR A 42 22.88 -2.40 -10.12
N SER A 43 23.77 -3.27 -9.65
CA SER A 43 24.82 -2.88 -8.73
C SER A 43 26.03 -2.32 -9.49
N PRO A 44 26.37 -1.03 -9.34
CA PRO A 44 27.53 -0.45 -10.03
C PRO A 44 28.87 -1.04 -9.52
N THR A 45 28.87 -1.65 -8.34
CA THR A 45 30.04 -2.31 -7.73
C THR A 45 30.03 -3.82 -7.87
N GLY A 46 29.04 -4.40 -8.57
CA GLY A 46 28.86 -5.85 -8.67
C GLY A 46 28.35 -6.51 -7.39
N ALA A 47 27.90 -5.74 -6.40
CA ALA A 47 27.27 -6.29 -5.20
C ALA A 47 26.00 -7.09 -5.54
N LEU A 48 25.81 -8.24 -4.88
CA LEU A 48 24.64 -9.08 -5.06
C LEU A 48 23.36 -8.33 -4.69
N ILE A 49 22.41 -8.28 -5.63
CA ILE A 49 21.05 -7.81 -5.39
C ILE A 49 20.16 -9.05 -5.21
N PRO A 50 19.49 -9.21 -4.06
CA PRO A 50 18.62 -10.37 -3.84
C PRO A 50 17.43 -10.33 -4.79
N ALA A 51 16.90 -11.52 -5.12
CA ALA A 51 15.64 -11.62 -5.85
C ALA A 51 14.55 -10.89 -5.05
N THR A 52 13.93 -9.89 -5.67
CA THR A 52 13.03 -8.96 -5.00
C THR A 52 11.90 -8.58 -5.96
N ALA A 53 10.67 -8.47 -5.45
CA ALA A 53 9.55 -7.88 -6.17
C ALA A 53 9.39 -6.40 -5.75
N TYR A 54 9.38 -5.50 -6.73
CA TYR A 54 9.06 -4.10 -6.52
C TYR A 54 7.60 -3.88 -6.90
N HIS A 55 6.76 -3.62 -5.90
CA HIS A 55 5.34 -3.42 -6.07
C HIS A 55 5.03 -1.96 -6.38
N SER A 56 3.99 -1.73 -7.19
CA SER A 56 3.58 -0.42 -7.65
C SER A 56 2.10 -0.41 -8.01
N ASP A 57 1.50 0.76 -7.91
CA ASP A 57 0.15 1.01 -8.40
C ASP A 57 0.19 2.02 -9.54
N LYS A 58 -0.54 1.72 -10.61
CA LYS A 58 -0.95 2.72 -11.59
C LYS A 58 -2.27 3.31 -11.11
N ILE A 59 -2.26 4.60 -10.77
CA ILE A 59 -3.45 5.33 -10.32
C ILE A 59 -3.90 6.23 -11.45
N VAL A 60 -5.13 6.03 -11.93
CA VAL A 60 -5.79 6.92 -12.88
C VAL A 60 -6.75 7.83 -12.12
N PHE A 61 -6.61 9.14 -12.32
CA PHE A 61 -7.35 10.15 -11.55
C PHE A 61 -7.65 11.40 -12.38
N THR A 62 -8.49 12.26 -11.81
CA THR A 62 -8.81 13.58 -12.35
C THR A 62 -8.68 14.62 -11.25
N ILE A 63 -8.14 15.79 -11.59
CA ILE A 63 -8.11 16.97 -10.74
C ILE A 63 -9.36 17.82 -11.05
N LEU A 64 -10.20 18.06 -10.04
CA LEU A 64 -11.49 18.75 -10.19
C LEU A 64 -11.39 20.28 -10.01
N GLY A 65 -10.25 20.79 -9.55
CA GLY A 65 -10.05 22.22 -9.29
C GLY A 65 -8.58 22.56 -9.00
N THR A 66 -8.32 23.79 -8.59
CA THR A 66 -6.94 24.24 -8.34
C THR A 66 -6.40 23.67 -7.03
N LEU A 67 -5.30 22.91 -7.13
CA LEU A 67 -4.58 22.38 -5.97
C LEU A 67 -3.64 23.43 -5.38
N GLN A 68 -3.51 23.42 -4.05
CA GLN A 68 -2.47 24.16 -3.34
C GLN A 68 -1.19 23.32 -3.26
N ALA A 69 -0.06 23.90 -3.66
CA ALA A 69 1.25 23.25 -3.54
C ALA A 69 1.71 23.11 -2.08
N ALA A 70 2.48 22.07 -1.79
CA ALA A 70 3.13 21.90 -0.50
C ALA A 70 4.23 22.95 -0.29
N LEU A 71 4.93 23.31 -1.37
CA LEU A 71 5.93 24.37 -1.40
C LEU A 71 5.48 25.46 -2.37
N ALA A 72 5.55 26.73 -1.96
CA ALA A 72 5.10 27.85 -2.78
C ALA A 72 5.84 27.95 -4.13
N ALA A 73 7.11 27.51 -4.18
CA ALA A 73 7.92 27.48 -5.40
C ALA A 73 7.36 26.53 -6.47
N ASP A 74 6.64 25.48 -6.07
CA ASP A 74 6.13 24.46 -6.98
C ASP A 74 4.73 24.80 -7.54
N GLN A 75 4.07 25.83 -6.99
CA GLN A 75 2.70 26.20 -7.37
C GLN A 75 2.58 26.49 -8.87
N GLY A 76 3.59 27.14 -9.47
CA GLY A 76 3.59 27.45 -10.89
C GLY A 76 3.66 26.21 -11.80
N ALA A 77 4.30 25.13 -11.34
CA ALA A 77 4.31 23.85 -12.05
C ALA A 77 2.97 23.11 -11.84
N LEU A 78 2.49 23.08 -10.60
CA LEU A 78 1.23 22.41 -10.23
C LEU A 78 0.02 23.02 -10.96
N SER A 79 -0.03 24.35 -11.09
CA SER A 79 -1.11 25.06 -11.78
C SER A 79 -1.16 24.83 -13.30
N LYS A 80 -0.12 24.23 -13.90
CA LYS A 80 -0.11 23.85 -15.33
C LYS A 80 -0.75 22.49 -15.58
N LEU A 81 -1.02 21.70 -14.54
CA LEU A 81 -1.71 20.42 -14.69
C LEU A 81 -3.13 20.63 -15.20
N LEU A 82 -3.57 19.75 -16.10
CA LEU A 82 -4.90 19.83 -16.68
C LEU A 82 -5.95 19.41 -15.65
N GLN A 83 -7.00 20.23 -15.53
CA GLN A 83 -8.18 19.91 -14.74
C GLN A 83 -9.19 19.15 -15.59
N ASN A 84 -10.07 18.37 -14.95
CA ASN A 84 -11.15 17.62 -15.60
C ASN A 84 -10.70 16.69 -16.75
N THR A 85 -9.41 16.30 -16.73
CA THR A 85 -8.81 15.36 -17.68
C THR A 85 -8.28 14.17 -16.90
N GLU A 86 -8.41 12.96 -17.46
CA GLU A 86 -7.80 11.77 -16.87
C GLU A 86 -6.27 11.84 -17.00
N MET A 87 -5.59 11.64 -15.88
CA MET A 87 -4.14 11.53 -15.78
C MET A 87 -3.81 10.24 -15.05
N ASP A 88 -2.65 9.68 -15.35
CA ASP A 88 -2.14 8.51 -14.65
C ASP A 88 -0.75 8.75 -14.07
N ILE A 89 -0.51 8.14 -12.90
CA ILE A 89 0.81 8.06 -12.28
C ILE A 89 1.09 6.61 -11.92
N LYS A 90 2.38 6.24 -11.93
CA LYS A 90 2.86 4.96 -11.40
C LYS A 90 3.65 5.22 -10.13
N VAL A 91 3.10 4.81 -9.00
CA VAL A 91 3.71 5.00 -7.68
C VAL A 91 4.13 3.67 -7.09
N ARG A 92 5.20 3.68 -6.29
CA ARG A 92 5.61 2.53 -5.50
C ARG A 92 4.50 2.18 -4.51
N ASP A 93 4.31 0.88 -4.32
CA ASP A 93 3.40 0.33 -3.33
C ASP A 93 4.12 -0.58 -2.35
N ASN A 94 3.60 -0.63 -1.13
CA ASN A 94 3.97 -1.58 -0.12
C ASN A 94 2.74 -2.46 0.21
N PRO A 95 2.69 -3.72 -0.27
CA PRO A 95 1.51 -4.56 -0.12
C PRO A 95 1.22 -4.98 1.33
N ARG A 96 2.08 -4.58 2.28
CA ARG A 96 1.88 -4.79 3.73
C ARG A 96 1.24 -3.60 4.43
N GLN A 97 0.95 -2.52 3.70
CA GLN A 97 0.39 -1.28 4.23
C GLN A 97 -0.90 -0.93 3.49
N VAL A 98 -1.78 -0.20 4.16
CA VAL A 98 -2.97 0.34 3.48
C VAL A 98 -2.56 1.61 2.76
N ALA A 99 -2.82 1.70 1.45
CA ALA A 99 -2.49 2.88 0.68
C ALA A 99 -3.58 3.96 0.79
N ASP A 100 -3.21 5.16 1.26
CA ASP A 100 -4.06 6.34 1.07
C ASP A 100 -3.80 6.90 -0.33
N ILE A 101 -4.59 6.42 -1.28
CA ILE A 101 -4.43 6.71 -2.71
C ILE A 101 -4.47 8.21 -3.00
N LYS A 102 -5.35 8.97 -2.33
CA LYS A 102 -5.46 10.42 -2.57
C LYS A 102 -4.24 11.14 -2.03
N SER A 103 -3.79 10.80 -0.83
CA SER A 103 -2.56 11.38 -0.26
C SER A 103 -1.32 11.02 -1.09
N LYS A 104 -1.24 9.78 -1.61
CA LYS A 104 -0.19 9.37 -2.54
C LYS A 104 -0.19 10.22 -3.82
N VAL A 105 -1.36 10.43 -4.44
CA VAL A 105 -1.48 11.31 -5.62
C VAL A 105 -1.04 12.74 -5.29
N LEU A 106 -1.55 13.33 -4.21
CA LEU A 106 -1.22 14.71 -3.85
C LEU A 106 0.28 14.90 -3.59
N SER A 107 0.87 14.02 -2.79
CA SER A 107 2.30 14.09 -2.49
C SER A 107 3.18 13.83 -3.72
N PHE A 108 2.77 12.94 -4.63
CA PHE A 108 3.48 12.73 -5.90
C PHE A 108 3.49 13.99 -6.77
N LEU A 109 2.37 14.73 -6.81
CA LEU A 109 2.25 15.97 -7.58
C LEU A 109 2.92 17.17 -6.90
N GLY A 110 3.45 17.03 -5.67
CA GLY A 110 3.96 18.15 -4.87
C GLY A 110 2.85 19.04 -4.30
N ALA A 111 1.61 18.57 -4.27
CA ALA A 111 0.49 19.25 -3.63
C ALA A 111 0.49 19.04 -2.11
N ALA A 112 -0.04 20.00 -1.36
CA ALA A 112 -0.20 19.86 0.08
C ALA A 112 -1.17 18.71 0.38
N VAL A 113 -0.79 17.79 1.27
CA VAL A 113 -1.65 16.68 1.70
C VAL A 113 -2.60 17.19 2.78
N ASN A 114 -3.81 17.55 2.38
CA ASN A 114 -4.86 18.05 3.27
C ASN A 114 -6.26 17.73 2.70
N PRO A 115 -7.32 17.82 3.52
CA PRO A 115 -8.68 17.49 3.08
C PRO A 115 -9.21 18.33 1.91
N ASN A 116 -8.80 19.60 1.81
CA ASN A 116 -9.25 20.49 0.74
C ASN A 116 -8.73 19.99 -0.62
N ASN A 117 -7.42 19.74 -0.72
CA ASN A 117 -6.80 19.17 -1.91
C ASN A 117 -7.32 17.75 -2.19
N ALA A 118 -7.50 16.92 -1.16
CA ALA A 118 -8.02 15.55 -1.32
C ALA A 118 -9.46 15.53 -1.86
N GLY A 119 -10.27 16.52 -1.51
CA GLY A 119 -11.61 16.73 -2.06
C GLY A 119 -11.61 17.03 -3.57
N LEU A 120 -10.49 17.55 -4.10
CA LEU A 120 -10.32 17.89 -5.51
C LEU A 120 -9.73 16.74 -6.35
N ILE A 121 -9.39 15.60 -5.75
CA ILE A 121 -8.92 14.41 -6.46
C ILE A 121 -10.06 13.41 -6.58
N LYS A 122 -10.41 13.05 -7.83
CA LYS A 122 -11.28 11.92 -8.14
C LYS A 122 -10.44 10.76 -8.64
N ILE A 123 -10.47 9.64 -7.92
CA ILE A 123 -9.84 8.39 -8.39
C ILE A 123 -10.78 7.71 -9.37
N ILE A 124 -10.28 7.33 -10.53
CA ILE A 124 -11.02 6.63 -11.58
C ILE A 124 -10.75 5.13 -11.49
N SER A 125 -9.47 4.75 -11.43
CA SER A 125 -9.06 3.36 -11.24
C SER A 125 -7.71 3.28 -10.54
N VAL A 126 -7.45 2.12 -9.93
CA VAL A 126 -6.15 1.75 -9.38
C VAL A 126 -5.84 0.34 -9.90
N GLU A 127 -4.71 0.20 -10.58
CA GLU A 127 -4.24 -1.07 -11.14
C GLU A 127 -2.92 -1.45 -10.50
N TYR A 128 -2.85 -2.66 -9.94
CA TYR A 128 -1.63 -3.18 -9.34
C TYR A 128 -0.65 -3.69 -10.39
N ALA A 129 0.64 -3.41 -10.19
CA ALA A 129 1.74 -3.91 -10.99
C ALA A 129 2.96 -4.26 -10.12
N ALA A 130 3.76 -5.23 -10.55
CA ALA A 130 5.01 -5.56 -9.88
C ALA A 130 6.12 -5.84 -10.89
N VAL A 131 7.32 -5.34 -10.61
CA VAL A 131 8.55 -5.70 -11.31
C VAL A 131 9.25 -6.77 -10.49
N VAL A 132 9.29 -8.00 -11.01
CA VAL A 132 9.99 -9.11 -10.37
C VAL A 132 11.43 -9.11 -10.86
N CYS A 133 12.36 -8.85 -9.95
CA CYS A 133 13.78 -8.81 -10.26
C CYS A 133 14.45 -10.13 -9.86
N PRO A 134 15.15 -10.78 -10.81
CA PRO A 134 15.94 -11.95 -10.49
C PRO A 134 17.09 -11.55 -9.57
N LYS A 135 17.65 -12.53 -8.86
CA LYS A 135 18.92 -12.33 -8.17
C LYS A 135 19.98 -11.89 -9.18
N SER A 136 20.68 -10.80 -8.90
CA SER A 136 21.85 -10.40 -9.70
C SER A 136 22.97 -11.43 -9.49
N PRO A 137 23.68 -11.85 -10.55
CA PRO A 137 24.92 -12.62 -10.40
C PRO A 137 25.95 -11.85 -9.58
#